data_AF-A0A7X8VLN9-F1
#
_entry.id   AF-A0A7X8VLN9-F1
#
_cell.length_a   1.000
_cell.length_b   1.000
_cell.length_c   1.000
_cell.angle_alpha   90.00
_cell.angle_beta   90.00
_cell.angle_gamma   90.00
#
_symmetry.space_group_name_H-M   'P 1'
#
loop_
_entity.id
_entity.type
_entity.pdbx_description
1 polymer ?
#
loop_
_entity_poly.entity_id
_entity_poly.type
_entity_poly.pdbx_seq_one_letter_code
_entity_poly.pdbx_strand_id
1 'polypeptide(L)'
;WGGGFFLFATYANSPSFATGRNMLTGGVVLAVMILPIIAATAREVFVQTPKGHIEAALALGATRWEVVRMTVLPFGMSGYVSGAMLGLGRALGETMALYMVVSPSSAFRFSLFDGGTTFATAIANAAAEFNDDTRAGAYIAAGLVLFALTFIVNAAARGMVNRGK
;
A
#
# COMPACT_ATOMS: atom_id res chain seq x y z
N TRP A 1 12.97 -13.33 21.77
CA TRP A 1 13.42 -13.53 20.37
C TRP A 1 13.03 -12.28 19.58
N GLY A 2 13.99 -11.48 19.10
CA GLY A 2 13.76 -10.27 18.28
C GLY A 2 13.89 -8.89 18.95
N GLY A 3 13.93 -8.79 20.28
CA GLY A 3 13.84 -7.52 21.03
C GLY A 3 15.01 -6.53 20.90
N GLY A 4 16.04 -6.85 20.11
CA GLY A 4 17.16 -5.94 19.81
C GLY A 4 17.06 -5.22 18.46
N PHE A 5 16.07 -5.57 17.64
CA PHE A 5 15.88 -4.95 16.32
C PHE A 5 14.87 -3.80 16.45
N PHE A 6 15.24 -2.61 15.97
CA PHE A 6 14.45 -1.39 16.17
C PHE A 6 13.00 -1.50 15.68
N LEU A 7 12.76 -2.30 14.62
CA LEU A 7 11.42 -2.56 14.08
C LEU A 7 10.53 -3.46 14.96
N PHE A 8 11.11 -4.22 15.89
CA PHE A 8 10.38 -5.13 16.79
C PHE A 8 10.50 -4.74 18.27
N ALA A 9 10.99 -3.52 18.55
CA ALA A 9 11.14 -3.01 19.90
C ALA A 9 9.77 -2.73 20.54
N THR A 10 9.58 -3.20 21.77
CA THR A 10 8.41 -2.90 22.58
C THR A 10 8.72 -1.80 23.57
N TYR A 11 7.74 -0.96 23.84
CA TYR A 11 7.91 0.19 24.72
C TYR A 11 6.79 0.22 25.75
N ALA A 12 6.99 0.89 26.89
CA ALA A 12 6.01 0.90 27.98
C ALA A 12 4.61 1.40 27.54
N ASN A 13 4.55 2.25 26.51
CA ASN A 13 3.30 2.80 25.95
C ASN A 13 2.84 2.10 24.65
N SER A 14 3.49 1.02 24.22
CA SER A 14 3.04 0.29 23.02
C SER A 14 1.72 -0.43 23.32
N PRO A 15 0.78 -0.48 22.36
CA PRO A 15 -0.51 -1.14 22.53
C PRO A 15 -0.32 -2.62 22.92
N SER A 16 -1.21 -3.12 23.78
CA SER A 16 -1.16 -4.51 24.23
C SER A 16 -1.24 -5.48 23.04
N PHE A 17 -0.34 -6.45 23.02
CA PHE A 17 -0.35 -7.54 22.03
C PHE A 17 -1.67 -8.33 22.04
N ALA A 18 -2.40 -8.32 23.17
CA ALA A 18 -3.70 -8.98 23.28
C ALA A 18 -4.77 -8.36 22.37
N THR A 19 -4.69 -7.05 22.11
CA THR A 19 -5.64 -6.36 21.20
C THR A 19 -5.15 -6.37 19.75
N GLY A 20 -3.85 -6.61 19.52
CA GLY A 20 -3.26 -6.66 18.18
C GLY A 20 -3.31 -5.33 17.40
N ARG A 21 -3.62 -4.21 18.06
CA ARG A 21 -3.83 -2.89 17.43
C ARG A 21 -2.51 -2.14 17.17
N ASN A 22 -1.67 -2.69 16.32
CA ASN A 22 -0.36 -2.14 15.96
C ASN A 22 -0.20 -1.93 14.46
N MET A 23 0.87 -1.23 14.06
CA MET A 23 1.17 -0.96 12.65
C MET A 23 1.31 -2.23 11.80
N LEU A 24 1.85 -3.31 12.37
CA LEU A 24 1.99 -4.59 11.66
C LEU A 24 0.63 -5.15 11.24
N THR A 25 -0.33 -5.24 12.16
CA THR A 25 -1.69 -5.71 11.86
C THR A 25 -2.38 -4.78 10.86
N GLY A 26 -2.21 -3.46 11.00
CA GLY A 26 -2.72 -2.49 10.03
C GLY A 26 -2.17 -2.71 8.61
N GLY A 27 -0.86 -2.97 8.50
CA GLY A 27 -0.21 -3.29 7.23
C GLY A 27 -0.69 -4.61 6.61
N VAL A 28 -0.90 -5.64 7.42
CA VAL A 28 -1.46 -6.93 6.95
C VAL A 28 -2.88 -6.74 6.41
N VAL A 29 -3.73 -6.01 7.13
CA VAL A 29 -5.11 -5.71 6.68
C VAL A 29 -5.11 -4.96 5.35
N LEU A 30 -4.26 -3.93 5.20
CA LEU A 30 -4.11 -3.22 3.93
C LEU A 30 -3.62 -4.14 2.81
N ALA A 31 -2.62 -4.99 3.08
CA ALA A 31 -2.07 -5.91 2.10
C ALA A 31 -3.13 -6.87 1.55
N VAL A 32 -3.93 -7.48 2.44
CA VAL A 32 -5.03 -8.38 2.05
C VAL A 32 -6.07 -7.67 1.19
N MET A 33 -6.28 -6.38 1.40
CA MET A 33 -7.28 -5.60 0.67
C MET A 33 -6.79 -5.10 -0.71
N ILE A 34 -5.51 -4.76 -0.86
CA ILE A 34 -4.96 -4.34 -2.16
C ILE A 34 -4.56 -5.51 -3.06
N LEU A 35 -4.24 -6.67 -2.48
CA LEU A 35 -3.80 -7.85 -3.22
C LEU A 35 -4.79 -8.27 -4.32
N PRO A 36 -6.12 -8.33 -4.11
CA PRO A 36 -7.07 -8.68 -5.16
C PRO A 36 -7.04 -7.72 -6.35
N ILE A 37 -6.79 -6.44 -6.11
CA ILE A 37 -6.76 -5.39 -7.15
C ILE A 37 -5.51 -5.58 -8.03
N ILE A 38 -4.36 -5.78 -7.39
CA ILE A 38 -3.11 -6.03 -8.08
C ILE A 38 -3.20 -7.37 -8.86
N ALA A 39 -3.77 -8.41 -8.26
CA ALA A 39 -3.92 -9.71 -8.89
C ALA A 39 -4.87 -9.67 -10.10
N ALA A 40 -6.00 -8.95 -10.01
CA ALA A 40 -6.95 -8.81 -11.11
C ALA A 40 -6.33 -8.09 -12.31
N THR A 41 -5.69 -6.94 -12.06
CA THR A 41 -5.03 -6.13 -13.09
C THR A 41 -3.84 -6.86 -13.73
N ALA A 42 -3.00 -7.53 -12.92
CA ALA A 42 -1.90 -8.34 -13.44
C ALA A 42 -2.42 -9.51 -14.29
N ARG A 43 -3.49 -10.19 -13.86
CA ARG A 43 -4.10 -11.29 -14.61
C ARG A 43 -4.64 -10.85 -15.97
N GLU A 44 -5.30 -9.70 -16.06
CA GLU A 44 -5.81 -9.16 -17.33
C GLU A 44 -4.70 -8.97 -18.35
N VAL A 45 -3.54 -8.46 -17.91
CA VAL A 45 -2.38 -8.25 -18.80
C VAL A 45 -1.68 -9.58 -19.13
N PHE A 46 -1.51 -10.48 -18.17
CA PHE A 46 -0.86 -11.76 -18.43
C PHE A 46 -1.63 -12.63 -19.44
N VAL A 47 -2.97 -12.59 -19.44
CA VAL A 47 -3.80 -13.32 -20.40
C VAL A 47 -3.62 -12.82 -21.85
N GLN A 48 -3.20 -11.57 -22.02
CA GLN A 48 -2.92 -10.99 -23.34
C GLN A 48 -1.55 -11.38 -23.91
N THR A 49 -0.72 -12.13 -23.16
CA THR A 49 0.57 -12.61 -23.64
C THR A 49 0.40 -13.47 -24.89
N PRO A 50 1.10 -13.18 -26.01
CA PRO A 50 0.96 -13.93 -27.25
C PRO A 50 1.27 -15.41 -27.05
N LYS A 51 0.29 -16.27 -27.37
CA LYS A 51 0.41 -17.73 -27.23
C LYS A 51 1.60 -18.29 -28.02
N GLY A 52 1.95 -17.67 -29.15
CA GLY A 52 3.11 -18.08 -29.96
C GLY A 52 4.43 -18.03 -29.20
N HIS A 53 4.66 -17.04 -28.33
CA HIS A 53 5.87 -17.00 -27.49
C HIS A 53 5.88 -18.09 -26.41
N ILE A 54 4.71 -18.44 -25.89
CA ILE A 54 4.53 -19.50 -24.89
C ILE A 54 4.76 -20.88 -25.54
N GLU A 55 4.14 -21.14 -26.68
CA GLU A 55 4.25 -22.40 -27.42
C GLU A 55 5.67 -22.62 -27.97
N ALA A 56 6.33 -21.57 -28.49
CA ALA A 56 7.70 -21.65 -28.95
C ALA A 56 8.68 -21.96 -27.79
N ALA A 57 8.50 -21.33 -26.63
CA ALA A 57 9.33 -21.62 -25.46
C ALA A 57 9.15 -23.06 -24.96
N LEU A 58 7.91 -23.56 -24.93
CA LEU A 58 7.64 -24.97 -24.61
C LEU A 58 8.24 -25.93 -25.64
N ALA A 59 8.20 -25.59 -26.94
CA ALA A 59 8.79 -26.39 -28.01
C ALA A 59 10.33 -26.45 -27.93
N LEU A 60 10.96 -25.42 -27.37
CA LEU A 60 12.40 -25.38 -27.07
C LEU A 60 12.79 -26.17 -25.81
N GLY A 61 11.83 -26.82 -25.15
CA GLY A 61 12.05 -27.62 -23.94
C GLY A 61 12.03 -26.81 -22.63
N ALA A 62 11.57 -25.55 -22.65
CA ALA A 62 11.46 -24.76 -21.43
C ALA A 62 10.40 -25.33 -20.48
N THR A 63 10.67 -25.28 -19.17
CA THR A 63 9.70 -25.68 -18.15
C THR A 63 8.60 -24.64 -17.98
N ARG A 64 7.45 -25.03 -17.41
CA ARG A 64 6.34 -24.09 -17.13
C ARG A 64 6.79 -22.88 -16.29
N TRP A 65 7.73 -23.08 -15.38
CA TRP A 65 8.30 -22.01 -14.57
C TRP A 65 9.20 -21.06 -15.38
N GLU A 66 10.02 -21.59 -16.27
CA GLU A 66 10.85 -20.76 -17.18
C GLU A 66 10.00 -19.95 -18.14
N VAL A 67 8.92 -20.53 -18.69
CA VAL A 67 7.99 -19.79 -19.56
C VAL A 67 7.32 -18.64 -18.80
N VAL A 68 6.90 -18.88 -17.55
CA VAL A 68 6.35 -17.80 -16.71
C VAL A 68 7.38 -16.71 -16.45
N ARG A 69 8.62 -17.08 -16.11
CA ARG A 69 9.69 -16.13 -15.76
C ARG A 69 10.24 -15.35 -16.96
N MET A 70 10.41 -16.00 -18.10
CA MET A 70 11.09 -15.44 -19.26
C MET A 70 10.14 -14.86 -20.31
N THR A 71 8.88 -15.29 -20.33
CA THR A 71 7.90 -14.84 -21.35
C THR A 71 6.77 -14.04 -20.71
N VAL A 72 6.07 -14.62 -19.73
CA VAL A 72 4.83 -14.02 -19.18
C VAL A 72 5.12 -12.83 -18.26
N LEU A 73 6.07 -12.99 -17.33
CA LEU A 73 6.47 -11.94 -16.39
C LEU A 73 6.96 -10.67 -17.11
N PRO A 74 7.96 -10.71 -18.02
CA PRO A 74 8.45 -9.52 -18.69
C PRO A 74 7.39 -8.87 -19.60
N PHE A 75 6.57 -9.66 -20.30
CA PHE A 75 5.49 -9.14 -21.14
C PHE A 75 4.44 -8.38 -20.31
N GLY A 76 4.08 -8.93 -19.15
CA GLY A 76 3.09 -8.32 -18.26
C GLY A 76 3.66 -7.39 -17.18
N MET A 77 4.95 -7.03 -17.22
CA MET A 77 5.56 -6.12 -16.24
C MET A 77 4.81 -4.77 -16.18
N SER A 78 4.35 -4.27 -17.34
CA SER A 78 3.55 -3.04 -17.41
C SER A 78 2.22 -3.18 -16.64
N GLY A 79 1.57 -4.35 -16.72
CA GLY A 79 0.35 -4.68 -15.98
C GLY A 79 0.58 -4.82 -14.49
N TYR A 80 1.65 -5.51 -14.09
CA TYR A 80 2.04 -5.66 -12.69
C TYR A 80 2.35 -4.30 -12.04
N VAL A 81 3.15 -3.46 -12.70
CA VAL A 81 3.52 -2.13 -12.19
C VAL A 81 2.30 -1.22 -12.11
N SER A 82 1.46 -1.20 -13.14
CA SER A 82 0.21 -0.41 -13.14
C SER A 82 -0.75 -0.88 -12.05
N GLY A 83 -0.92 -2.19 -11.89
CA GLY A 83 -1.73 -2.81 -10.84
C GLY A 83 -1.24 -2.46 -9.44
N ALA A 84 0.07 -2.58 -9.21
CA ALA A 84 0.71 -2.21 -7.95
C ALA A 84 0.49 -0.73 -7.62
N MET A 85 0.63 0.16 -8.62
CA MET A 85 0.38 1.59 -8.45
C MET A 85 -1.08 1.89 -8.09
N LEU A 86 -2.04 1.24 -8.75
CA LEU A 86 -3.47 1.37 -8.42
C LEU A 86 -3.78 0.86 -7.01
N GLY A 87 -3.20 -0.27 -6.61
CA GLY A 87 -3.33 -0.82 -5.27
C GLY A 87 -2.78 0.12 -4.21
N LEU A 88 -1.58 0.69 -4.42
CA LEU A 88 -0.97 1.66 -3.51
C LEU A 88 -1.82 2.93 -3.39
N GLY A 89 -2.32 3.47 -4.51
CA GLY A 89 -3.21 4.63 -4.51
C GLY A 89 -4.48 4.38 -3.68
N ARG A 90 -5.03 3.17 -3.76
CA ARG A 90 -6.16 2.77 -2.92
C ARG A 90 -5.77 2.67 -1.45
N ALA A 91 -4.69 1.97 -1.10
CA ALA A 91 -4.24 1.84 0.29
C ALA A 91 -4.00 3.20 0.96
N LEU A 92 -3.47 4.19 0.23
CA LEU A 92 -3.28 5.55 0.75
C LEU A 92 -4.60 6.25 1.10
N GLY A 93 -5.68 5.94 0.37
CA GLY A 93 -7.03 6.46 0.64
C GLY A 93 -7.77 5.71 1.76
N GLU A 94 -7.25 4.58 2.23
CA GLU A 94 -7.95 3.67 3.14
C GLU A 94 -7.78 4.13 4.59
N THR A 95 -8.59 5.13 4.91
CA THR A 95 -8.57 5.85 6.19
C THR A 95 -9.28 5.07 7.29
N MET A 96 -10.42 4.47 6.97
CA MET A 96 -11.29 3.81 7.95
C MET A 96 -10.74 2.47 8.43
N ALA A 97 -10.14 1.70 7.52
CA ALA A 97 -9.51 0.43 7.88
C ALA A 97 -8.41 0.64 8.95
N LEU A 98 -7.52 1.62 8.72
CA LEU A 98 -6.46 1.95 9.67
C LEU A 98 -6.98 2.58 10.96
N TYR A 99 -8.02 3.42 10.87
CA TYR A 99 -8.65 4.02 12.04
C TYR A 99 -9.20 2.97 13.03
N MET A 100 -9.80 1.90 12.51
CA MET A 100 -10.36 0.83 13.35
C MET A 100 -9.28 -0.13 13.88
N VAL A 101 -8.27 -0.44 13.08
CA VAL A 101 -7.30 -1.51 13.38
C VAL A 101 -6.10 -1.01 14.18
N VAL A 102 -5.64 0.23 13.95
CA VAL A 102 -4.44 0.78 14.60
C VAL A 102 -4.82 1.67 15.77
N SER A 103 -4.11 1.53 16.90
CA SER A 103 -4.26 2.48 18.02
C SER A 103 -3.50 3.78 17.71
N PRO A 104 -4.12 4.96 17.85
CA PRO A 104 -3.44 6.22 17.63
C PRO A 104 -2.32 6.41 18.65
N SER A 105 -1.13 6.76 18.16
CA SER A 105 0.04 7.13 18.96
C SER A 105 0.53 8.51 18.53
N SER A 106 0.93 9.32 19.51
CA SER A 106 1.51 10.66 19.29
C SER A 106 3.03 10.62 19.10
N ALA A 107 3.67 9.50 19.47
CA ALA A 107 5.11 9.31 19.34
C ALA A 107 5.41 8.43 18.11
N PHE A 108 6.13 8.99 17.14
CA PHE A 108 6.66 8.20 16.03
C PHE A 108 7.91 7.46 16.47
N ARG A 109 7.76 6.15 16.71
CA ARG A 109 8.85 5.24 17.03
C ARG A 109 8.94 4.27 15.86
N PHE A 110 10.14 4.00 15.34
CA PHE A 110 10.36 3.11 14.19
C PHE A 110 10.11 1.62 14.54
N SER A 111 9.02 1.29 15.22
CA SER A 111 8.62 -0.06 15.63
C SER A 111 7.27 -0.43 15.02
N LEU A 112 7.18 -1.63 14.43
CA LEU A 112 5.97 -2.19 13.84
C LEU A 112 4.94 -2.65 14.90
N PHE A 113 5.40 -2.85 16.14
CA PHE A 113 4.54 -3.22 17.27
C PHE A 113 3.94 -2.02 17.99
N ASP A 114 4.32 -0.80 17.61
CA ASP A 114 3.73 0.41 18.17
C ASP A 114 2.43 0.80 17.44
N GLY A 115 1.66 1.68 18.09
CA GLY A 115 0.55 2.38 17.48
C GLY A 115 1.03 3.43 16.48
N GLY A 116 0.15 3.86 15.58
CA GLY A 116 0.49 4.77 14.50
C GLY A 116 -0.67 5.67 14.11
N THR A 117 -0.34 6.86 13.66
CA THR A 117 -1.30 7.81 13.06
C THR A 117 -0.85 8.11 11.63
N THR A 118 -1.75 7.88 10.67
CA THR A 118 -1.60 8.39 9.30
C THR A 118 -2.23 9.77 9.19
N PHE A 119 -1.83 10.57 8.20
CA PHE A 119 -2.45 11.87 7.91
C PHE A 119 -3.97 11.78 7.83
N ALA A 120 -4.50 10.73 7.20
CA ALA A 120 -5.93 10.53 7.07
C ALA A 120 -6.60 10.20 8.42
N THR A 121 -6.00 9.33 9.24
CA THR A 121 -6.53 9.05 10.59
C THR A 121 -6.38 10.23 11.55
N ALA A 122 -5.37 11.08 11.37
CA ALA A 122 -5.19 12.30 12.16
C ALA A 122 -6.30 13.32 11.85
N ILE A 123 -6.63 13.51 10.57
CA ILE A 123 -7.77 14.33 10.14
C ILE A 123 -9.08 13.75 10.70
N ALA A 124 -9.29 12.43 10.61
CA ALA A 124 -10.50 11.78 11.10
C ALA A 124 -10.69 11.90 12.62
N ASN A 125 -9.62 11.70 13.40
CA ASN A 125 -9.67 11.88 14.87
C ASN A 125 -10.00 13.31 15.27
N ALA A 126 -9.50 14.28 14.51
CA ALA A 126 -9.69 15.69 14.81
C ALA A 126 -10.98 16.29 14.26
N ALA A 127 -11.68 15.58 13.37
CA ALA A 127 -12.91 16.06 12.74
C ALA A 127 -14.06 16.31 13.74
N ALA A 128 -13.97 15.78 14.96
CA ALA A 128 -14.96 16.03 16.02
C ALA A 128 -14.67 17.33 16.81
N GLU A 129 -13.47 17.91 16.68
CA GLU A 129 -12.97 19.01 17.53
C GLU A 129 -13.05 20.39 16.85
N PHE A 130 -13.93 20.58 15.85
CA PHE A 130 -14.10 21.82 15.08
C PHE A 130 -14.79 22.94 15.87
N ASN A 131 -14.25 23.32 17.04
CA ASN A 131 -14.79 24.40 17.87
C ASN A 131 -13.96 25.69 17.82
N ASP A 132 -12.82 25.70 17.12
CA ASP A 132 -11.86 26.80 17.10
C ASP A 132 -11.37 27.08 15.66
N ASP A 133 -11.51 28.33 15.19
CA ASP A 133 -11.25 28.76 13.80
C ASP A 133 -9.81 28.44 13.36
N THR A 134 -8.87 28.56 14.31
CA THR A 134 -7.44 28.28 14.10
C THR A 134 -7.18 26.80 13.84
N ARG A 135 -7.90 25.90 14.51
CA ARG A 135 -7.77 24.44 14.33
C ARG A 135 -8.45 23.97 13.06
N ALA A 136 -9.60 24.56 12.71
CA ALA A 136 -10.28 24.27 11.45
C ALA A 136 -9.39 24.56 10.23
N GLY A 137 -8.69 25.70 10.21
CA GLY A 137 -7.73 26.04 9.17
C GLY A 137 -6.57 25.04 9.04
N ALA A 138 -6.05 24.54 10.17
CA ALA A 138 -4.96 23.56 10.18
C ALA A 138 -5.37 22.21 9.56
N TYR A 139 -6.59 21.72 9.83
CA TYR A 139 -7.07 20.46 9.26
C TYR A 139 -7.46 20.58 7.78
N ILE A 140 -7.99 21.73 7.34
CA ILE A 140 -8.22 22.00 5.91
C ILE A 140 -6.89 22.00 5.16
N ALA A 141 -5.85 22.63 5.72
CA ALA A 141 -4.51 22.61 5.15
C ALA A 141 -3.93 21.17 5.11
N ALA A 142 -4.12 20.38 6.17
CA ALA A 142 -3.70 18.98 6.18
C ALA A 142 -4.42 18.14 5.10
N GLY A 143 -5.71 18.37 4.88
CA GLY A 143 -6.48 17.75 3.79
C GLY A 143 -5.96 18.16 2.41
N LEU A 144 -5.62 19.44 2.21
CA LEU A 144 -5.03 19.93 0.97
C LEU A 144 -3.64 19.32 0.70
N VAL A 145 -2.81 19.17 1.74
CA VAL A 145 -1.51 18.48 1.64
C VAL A 145 -1.71 17.01 1.27
N LEU A 146 -2.66 16.32 1.90
CA LEU A 146 -2.97 14.93 1.57
C LEU A 146 -3.47 14.78 0.13
N PHE A 147 -4.30 15.71 -0.33
CA PHE A 147 -4.75 15.77 -1.72
C PHE A 147 -3.57 15.98 -2.68
N ALA A 148 -2.71 16.95 -2.41
CA ALA A 148 -1.53 17.23 -3.24
C ALA A 148 -0.58 16.03 -3.29
N LEU A 149 -0.34 15.38 -2.16
CA LEU A 149 0.50 14.18 -2.09
C LEU A 149 -0.11 13.02 -2.90
N THR A 150 -1.40 12.77 -2.74
CA THR A 150 -2.12 11.74 -3.50
C THR A 150 -2.08 12.06 -5.00
N PHE A 151 -2.28 13.32 -5.38
CA PHE A 151 -2.23 13.77 -6.77
C PHE A 151 -0.84 13.56 -7.37
N ILE A 152 0.23 13.98 -6.69
CA ILE A 152 1.61 13.83 -7.17
C ILE A 152 1.96 12.35 -7.35
N VAL A 153 1.63 11.51 -6.37
CA VAL A 153 1.89 10.06 -6.45
C VAL A 153 1.13 9.43 -7.62
N ASN A 154 -0.15 9.73 -7.78
CA ASN A 154 -0.95 9.20 -8.88
C ASN A 154 -0.51 9.73 -10.26
N ALA A 155 -0.12 11.01 -10.34
CA ALA A 155 0.38 11.62 -11.57
C ALA A 155 1.74 11.04 -11.98
N ALA A 156 2.67 10.89 -11.03
CA ALA A 156 3.97 10.25 -11.25
C ALA A 156 3.81 8.79 -11.69
N ALA A 157 2.93 8.04 -11.04
CA ALA A 157 2.59 6.67 -11.39
C ALA A 157 2.12 6.55 -12.85
N ARG A 158 1.15 7.37 -13.26
CA ARG A 158 0.67 7.42 -14.66
C ARG A 158 1.77 7.85 -15.63
N GLY A 159 2.61 8.81 -15.24
CA GLY A 159 3.72 9.31 -16.05
C GLY A 159 4.81 8.26 -16.32
N MET A 160 5.13 7.41 -15.34
CA MET A 160 6.12 6.33 -15.50
C MET A 160 5.61 5.23 -16.43
N VAL A 161 4.34 4.85 -16.33
CA VAL A 161 3.73 3.83 -17.20
C VAL A 161 3.68 4.30 -18.66
N ASN A 162 3.35 5.58 -18.90
CA ASN A 162 3.29 6.12 -20.27
C ASN A 162 4.67 6.25 -20.95
N ARG A 163 5.77 6.27 -20.19
CA ARG A 163 7.15 6.29 -20.73
C ARG A 163 7.68 4.92 -21.14
N GLY A 164 6.97 3.84 -20.83
CA GLY A 164 7.34 2.46 -21.20
C GLY A 164 6.74 1.97 -22.52
N LYS A 165 6.09 2.85 -23.29
CA LYS A 165 5.68 2.63 -24.68
C LYS A 165 6.69 3.30 -25.61
#